data_AF-A0A534SHQ8-F1
#
_entry.id   AF-A0A534SHQ8-F1
#
_cell.length_a   1.000
_cell.length_b   1.000
_cell.length_c   1.000
_cell.angle_alpha   90.00
_cell.angle_beta   90.00
_cell.angle_gamma   90.00
#
_symmetry.space_group_name_H-M   'P 1'
#
loop_
_entity.id
_entity.type
_entity.pdbx_description
1 polymer ?
#
loop_
_entity_poly.entity_id
_entity_poly.type
_entity_poly.pdbx_seq_one_letter_code
_entity_poly.pdbx_strand_id
1 'polypeptide(L)' 'MAYRVIQWSTGNVGTFALRCIVGHPELELVGLWVHGSAKAGKDAGELCGLGPVGVRATTDAGAL' A
#
# COMPACT_ATOMS: atom_id res chain seq x y z
N MET A 1 -19.83 -4.13 -0.86
CA MET A 1 -18.96 -4.56 -1.97
C MET A 1 -17.77 -3.61 -1.94
N ALA A 2 -16.53 -4.09 -1.89
CA ALA A 2 -15.35 -3.22 -1.78
C ALA A 2 -14.64 -3.11 -3.15
N TYR A 3 -14.13 -1.93 -3.47
CA TYR A 3 -13.30 -1.72 -4.65
C TYR A 3 -11.86 -2.15 -4.34
N ARG A 4 -11.36 -3.08 -5.13
CA ARG A 4 -9.97 -3.53 -5.08
C ARG A 4 -9.08 -2.47 -5.70
N VAL A 5 -8.14 -1.94 -4.94
CA VAL A 5 -7.26 -0.85 -5.37
C VAL A 5 -5.79 -1.20 -5.18
N ILE A 6 -4.98 -0.71 -6.09
CA ILE A 6 -3.52 -0.75 -6.00
C ILE A 6 -3.04 0.68 -5.79
N GLN A 7 -2.24 0.91 -4.76
CA GLN A 7 -1.62 2.22 -4.58
C GLN A 7 -0.23 2.27 -5.19
N TRP A 8 0.05 3.37 -5.89
CA TRP A 8 1.35 3.65 -6.48
C TRP A 8 2.08 4.73 -5.68
N SER A 9 3.29 4.41 -5.24
CA SER A 9 4.16 5.28 -4.45
C SER A 9 3.71 5.53 -3.00
N THR A 10 4.69 5.81 -2.14
CA THR A 10 4.53 6.08 -0.71
C THR A 10 5.37 7.28 -0.28
N GLY A 11 5.34 8.37 -1.07
CA GLY A 11 5.87 9.68 -0.65
C GLY A 11 5.04 10.30 0.48
N ASN A 12 5.32 11.54 0.89
CA ASN A 12 4.61 12.20 1.99
C ASN A 12 3.08 12.11 1.87
N VAL A 13 2.51 12.48 0.72
CA VAL A 13 1.06 12.39 0.49
C VAL A 13 0.61 10.93 0.35
N GLY A 14 1.41 10.10 -0.34
CA GLY A 14 1.10 8.69 -0.55
C GLY A 14 0.95 7.91 0.76
N THR A 15 1.77 8.20 1.78
CA THR A 15 1.64 7.55 3.09
C THR A 15 0.30 7.84 3.76
N PHE A 16 -0.20 9.08 3.68
CA PHE A 16 -1.52 9.43 4.21
C PHE A 16 -2.65 8.82 3.37
N ALA A 17 -2.53 8.83 2.05
CA ALA A 17 -3.49 8.17 1.16
C ALA A 17 -3.58 6.67 1.47
N LEU A 18 -2.44 6.00 1.70
CA LEU A 18 -2.37 4.58 2.04
C LEU A 18 -3.11 4.27 3.33
N ARG A 19 -2.91 5.12 4.36
CA ARG A 19 -3.64 5.02 5.62
C ARG A 19 -5.15 5.17 5.42
N CYS A 20 -5.57 6.11 4.57
CA CYS A 20 -6.99 6.28 4.23
C CYS A 20 -7.55 5.05 3.51
N ILE A 21 -6.83 4.49 2.53
CA ILE A 21 -7.27 3.29 1.80
C ILE A 21 -7.45 2.11 2.76
N VAL A 22 -6.45 1.84 3.61
CA VAL A 22 -6.49 0.74 4.58
C VAL A 22 -7.67 0.86 5.56
N GLY A 23 -8.04 2.09 5.94
CA GLY A 23 -9.14 2.34 6.86
C GLY A 23 -10.51 2.53 6.20
N HIS A 24 -10.61 2.48 4.87
CA HIS A 24 -11.86 2.81 4.17
C HIS A 24 -12.79 1.60 4.08
N PRO A 25 -14.07 1.71 4.51
CA PRO A 25 -14.99 0.57 4.54
C PRO A 25 -15.35 0.01 3.15
N GLU A 26 -15.13 0.80 2.10
CA GLU A 26 -15.44 0.43 0.71
C GLU A 26 -14.21 0.19 -0.17
N LEU A 27 -12.98 0.27 0.38
CA LEU A 27 -11.76 0.00 -0.38
C LEU A 27 -11.03 -1.21 0.21
N GLU A 28 -10.45 -2.02 -0.68
CA GLU A 28 -9.58 -3.13 -0.33
C GLU A 28 -8.22 -2.88 -1.00
N LEU A 29 -7.18 -2.66 -0.19
CA LEU A 29 -5.82 -2.61 -0.71
C LEU A 29 -5.40 -4.01 -1.13
N VAL A 30 -5.14 -4.21 -2.43
CA VAL A 30 -4.70 -5.51 -2.97
C VAL A 30 -3.27 -5.49 -3.49
N GLY A 31 -2.66 -4.30 -3.58
CA GLY A 31 -1.30 -4.14 -4.07
C GLY A 31 -0.70 -2.79 -3.69
N LEU A 32 0.62 -2.75 -3.53
CA LEU A 32 1.37 -1.54 -3.25
C LEU A 32 2.66 -1.52 -4.07
N TRP A 33 2.77 -0.55 -4.97
CA TRP A 33 4.00 -0.32 -5.71
C TRP A 33 4.85 0.76 -5.06
N VAL A 34 6.16 0.53 -4.95
CA VAL A 34 7.15 1.49 -4.46
C VAL A 34 8.32 1.58 -5.41
N HIS A 35 8.92 2.77 -5.53
CA HIS A 35 10.05 2.99 -6.44
C HIS A 35 11.38 2.43 -5.90
N GLY A 36 11.61 2.51 -4.58
CA GLY A 36 12.90 2.18 -3.97
C GLY A 36 12.92 0.85 -3.21
N SER A 37 14.03 0.12 -3.33
CA SER A 37 14.26 -1.15 -2.63
C SER A 37 14.15 -1.05 -1.10
N ALA A 38 14.41 0.13 -0.53
CA ALA A 38 14.28 0.38 0.91
C ALA A 38 12.88 0.10 1.48
N LYS A 39 11.85 0.11 0.64
CA LYS A 39 10.46 -0.19 1.01
C LYS A 39 9.93 -1.49 0.43
N ALA A 40 10.60 -2.08 -0.57
CA ALA A 40 10.20 -3.34 -1.16
C ALA A 40 10.16 -4.45 -0.09
N GLY A 41 9.14 -5.30 -0.14
CA GLY A 41 8.92 -6.41 0.78
C GLY A 41 8.32 -6.05 2.13
N LYS A 42 8.31 -4.76 2.52
CA LYS A 42 7.67 -4.27 3.75
C LYS A 42 6.15 -4.27 3.63
N ASP A 43 5.48 -4.43 4.76
CA ASP A 43 4.03 -4.39 4.80
C ASP A 43 3.50 -2.95 4.62
N ALA A 44 2.42 -2.81 3.86
CA ALA A 44 1.78 -1.53 3.57
C ALA A 44 1.32 -0.79 4.83
N GLY A 45 0.81 -1.52 5.82
CA GLY A 45 0.35 -0.98 7.10
C GLY A 45 1.52 -0.41 7.90
N GLU A 46 2.63 -1.14 7.98
CA GLU A 46 3.86 -0.65 8.62
C GLU A 46 4.39 0.60 7.94
N LEU A 47 4.37 0.64 6.60
CA LEU A 47 4.81 1.80 5.81
C LEU A 47 3.95 3.04 6.03
N CYS A 48 2.69 2.89 6.44
CA CYS A 48 1.79 3.99 6.78
C CYS A 48 1.59 4.18 8.30
N GLY A 49 2.43 3.57 9.13
CA GLY A 49 2.42 3.74 10.59
C GLY A 49 1.19 3.14 11.27
N LEU A 50 0.64 2.07 10.69
CA LEU A 50 -0.35 1.17 11.27
C LEU A 50 0.33 -0.17 11.62
N GLY A 51 -0.44 -1.16 12.06
CA GLY A 51 0.02 -2.56 12.14
C GLY A 51 0.01 -3.24 10.76
N PRO A 52 0.55 -4.47 10.66
CA PRO A 52 0.57 -5.23 9.41
C PRO A 52 -0.84 -5.47 8.84
N VAL A 53 -1.00 -5.28 7.53
CA VAL A 53 -2.28 -5.48 6.81
C VAL A 53 -2.24 -6.60 5.76
N GLY A 54 -1.08 -7.25 5.59
CA GLY A 54 -0.93 -8.41 4.72
C GLY A 54 -0.60 -8.09 3.27
N VAL A 55 -0.43 -6.81 2.90
CA VAL A 55 -0.05 -6.39 1.55
C VAL A 55 1.40 -5.95 1.55
N ARG A 56 2.26 -6.67 0.84
CA ARG A 56 3.68 -6.32 0.71
C ARG A 56 3.90 -5.35 -0.44
N ALA A 57 4.71 -4.32 -0.18
CA ALA A 57 5.17 -3.42 -1.22
C ALA A 57 6.09 -4.14 -2.20
N THR A 58 5.98 -3.83 -3.49
CA THR A 58 6.85 -4.37 -4.55
C THR A 58 7.38 -3.25 -5.44
N THR A 59 8.54 -3.48 -6.06
CA THR A 59 9.08 -2.65 -7.13
C THR A 59 8.71 -3.18 -8.52
N ASP A 60 8.11 -4.36 -8.59
CA ASP A 60 7.64 -4.98 -9.83
C ASP A 60 6.17 -4.62 -10.07
N ALA A 61 5.94 -3.70 -11.01
CA ALA A 61 4.59 -3.32 -11.41
C ALA A 61 3.87 -4.41 -12.21
N GLY A 62 4.59 -5.34 -12.85
CA GLY A 62 3.99 -6.45 -13.59
C GLY A 62 3.45 -7.57 -12.68
N ALA A 63 3.84 -7.58 -11.41
CA ALA A 63 3.36 -8.52 -10.40
C ALA A 63 2.08 -8.06 -9.66
N LEU A 64 1.55 -6.88 -9.98
CA LEU A 64 0.37 -6.26 -9.36
C LEU A 64 -0.82 -6.24 -10.32
#